data_AF-A0A4S9CS90-F1
#
_entry.id   AF-A0A4S9CS90-F1
#
_cell.length_a   1.000
_cell.length_b   1.000
_cell.length_c   1.000
_cell.angle_alpha   90.00
_cell.angle_beta   90.00
_cell.angle_gamma   90.00
#
_symmetry.space_group_name_H-M   'P 1'
#
loop_
_entity.id
_entity.type
_entity.pdbx_description
1 polymer ?
#
loop_
_entity_poly.entity_id
_entity_poly.type
_entity_poly.pdbx_seq_one_letter_code
_entity_poly.pdbx_strand_id
1 'polypeptide(L)'
;MIFFSFSIICFITFTTITTATPLIPPLSPREATNGLRSPTIIWSYTNNRQPSLNIPSVCANMCYGAYCRGYSSTLTWDNFANKSYAERKYNAGCVGPIWDYTIQEGGVGGSWDRCKEVGRECSVYPFLSTREGDVDAPGWNWGPVSRCVDAGENARQGIILYSLYFSVFPFAQTQGLNSTPPSPFHQIFANAGEISYCSGCLPDHSLCAADGEEADRMGTILSYNPLPPDVRSKQRSKQRSSQQRILKLKNGGNVNITISGHHHHHHNRQQGEKDNGGFGVVVGTKVKIPRVRDEGMFVRQSESHIYNGKKGLEQYAYMASNLYFEDHEIEGVEEGLMESMVGC
;
A
#
# COMPACT_ATOMS: atom_id res chain seq x y z
N MET A 1 -48.62 -73.07 -33.44
CA MET A 1 -47.54 -72.83 -32.46
C MET A 1 -47.79 -71.48 -31.80
N ILE A 2 -48.16 -71.50 -30.52
CA ILE A 2 -48.45 -70.30 -29.72
C ILE A 2 -47.18 -69.97 -28.96
N PHE A 3 -46.57 -68.81 -29.24
CA PHE A 3 -45.41 -68.31 -28.49
C PHE A 3 -45.91 -67.45 -27.32
N PHE A 4 -45.71 -67.93 -26.10
CA PHE A 4 -45.85 -67.13 -24.89
C PHE A 4 -44.64 -66.19 -24.76
N SER A 5 -44.88 -64.88 -24.83
CA SER A 5 -43.91 -63.85 -24.47
C SER A 5 -44.04 -63.58 -22.97
N PHE A 6 -43.04 -63.96 -22.18
CA PHE A 6 -42.96 -63.61 -20.76
C PHE A 6 -42.18 -62.30 -20.61
N SER A 7 -42.87 -61.27 -20.11
CA SER A 7 -42.30 -60.01 -19.68
C SER A 7 -41.44 -60.21 -18.43
N ILE A 8 -40.13 -59.96 -18.54
CA ILE A 8 -39.24 -59.83 -17.38
C ILE A 8 -39.32 -58.38 -16.92
N ILE A 9 -40.12 -58.12 -15.88
CA ILE A 9 -40.16 -56.84 -15.18
C ILE A 9 -39.11 -56.91 -14.06
N CYS A 10 -37.94 -56.33 -14.29
CA CYS A 10 -36.97 -56.07 -13.22
C CYS A 10 -37.47 -54.88 -12.37
N PHE A 11 -38.01 -55.17 -11.19
CA PHE A 11 -38.20 -54.16 -10.15
C PHE A 11 -36.83 -53.80 -9.55
N ILE A 12 -36.23 -52.71 -10.03
CA ILE A 12 -35.11 -52.05 -9.34
C ILE A 12 -35.74 -51.16 -8.27
N THR A 13 -35.73 -51.62 -7.02
CA THR A 13 -36.05 -50.78 -5.86
C THR A 13 -34.89 -49.82 -5.63
N PHE A 14 -35.03 -48.58 -6.12
CA PHE A 14 -34.17 -47.48 -5.70
C PHE A 14 -34.49 -47.13 -4.25
N THR A 15 -33.69 -47.64 -3.31
CA THR A 15 -33.57 -47.05 -1.98
C THR A 15 -32.99 -45.64 -2.12
N THR A 16 -33.85 -44.64 -1.99
CA THR A 16 -33.46 -43.24 -1.82
C THR A 16 -32.71 -43.11 -0.49
N ILE A 17 -31.38 -43.12 -0.56
CA ILE A 17 -30.54 -42.67 0.55
C ILE A 17 -30.69 -41.14 0.58
N THR A 18 -31.58 -40.65 1.43
CA THR A 18 -31.68 -39.23 1.77
C THR A 18 -30.49 -38.85 2.64
N THR A 19 -29.30 -38.69 2.05
CA THR A 19 -28.22 -37.96 2.71
C THR A 19 -28.65 -36.51 2.77
N ALA A 20 -29.10 -36.08 3.95
CA ALA A 20 -29.22 -34.68 4.29
C ALA A 20 -27.82 -34.06 4.29
N THR A 21 -27.36 -33.60 3.13
CA THR A 21 -26.31 -32.57 3.08
C THR A 21 -26.86 -31.35 3.80
N PRO A 22 -26.21 -30.85 4.87
CA PRO A 22 -26.51 -29.51 5.34
C PRO A 22 -26.20 -28.58 4.17
N LEU A 23 -27.26 -28.00 3.59
CA LEU A 23 -27.17 -26.85 2.71
C LEU A 23 -26.60 -25.70 3.54
N ILE A 24 -25.28 -25.68 3.70
CA ILE A 24 -24.57 -24.43 3.93
C ILE A 24 -24.82 -23.65 2.64
N PRO A 25 -25.61 -22.57 2.66
CA PRO A 25 -25.75 -21.75 1.46
C PRO A 25 -24.33 -21.38 1.03
N PRO A 26 -23.98 -21.46 -0.28
CA PRO A 26 -22.71 -20.94 -0.73
C PRO A 26 -22.66 -19.51 -0.21
N LEU A 27 -21.72 -19.25 0.72
CA LEU A 27 -21.45 -17.90 1.18
C LEU A 27 -21.33 -17.09 -0.10
N SER A 28 -22.25 -16.15 -0.33
CA SER A 28 -22.14 -15.28 -1.49
C SER A 28 -20.71 -14.74 -1.44
N PRO A 29 -19.98 -14.71 -2.56
CA PRO A 29 -18.74 -13.97 -2.62
C PRO A 29 -19.10 -12.59 -2.08
N ARG A 30 -18.63 -12.24 -0.88
CA ARG A 30 -18.72 -10.86 -0.42
C ARG A 30 -17.82 -10.14 -1.40
N GLU A 31 -18.46 -9.53 -2.38
CA GLU A 31 -17.87 -8.49 -3.18
C GLU A 31 -17.13 -7.61 -2.18
N ALA A 32 -15.81 -7.47 -2.36
CA ALA A 32 -15.19 -6.27 -1.85
C ALA A 32 -15.64 -5.16 -2.80
N THR A 33 -16.93 -4.86 -2.83
CA THR A 33 -17.37 -3.52 -3.20
C THR A 33 -16.66 -2.55 -2.27
N ASN A 34 -16.73 -1.27 -2.58
CA ASN A 34 -16.46 -0.19 -1.64
C ASN A 34 -17.26 -0.40 -0.34
N GLY A 35 -16.80 -1.30 0.53
CA GLY A 35 -17.40 -1.54 1.83
C GLY A 35 -17.25 -0.27 2.66
N LEU A 36 -17.77 -0.28 3.88
CA LEU A 36 -17.67 0.85 4.80
C LEU A 36 -16.21 1.30 5.08
N ARG A 37 -15.19 0.54 4.64
CA ARG A 37 -13.77 0.79 4.90
C ARG A 37 -12.98 0.77 3.59
N SER A 38 -12.10 1.75 3.42
CA SER A 38 -11.22 1.85 2.26
C SER A 38 -10.27 0.64 2.16
N PRO A 39 -9.90 0.20 0.94
CA PRO A 39 -8.97 -0.91 0.79
C PRO A 39 -7.62 -0.56 1.44
N THR A 40 -6.99 -1.59 1.99
CA THR A 40 -5.73 -1.45 2.75
C THR A 40 -4.64 -2.25 2.07
N ILE A 41 -3.51 -1.60 1.76
CA ILE A 41 -2.28 -2.26 1.33
C ILE A 41 -1.41 -2.51 2.56
N ILE A 42 -0.91 -3.74 2.69
CA ILE A 42 0.18 -4.06 3.63
C ILE A 42 1.49 -4.15 2.83
N TRP A 43 2.42 -3.27 3.14
CA TRP A 43 3.77 -3.28 2.57
C TRP A 43 4.70 -4.12 3.46
N SER A 44 5.29 -5.19 2.92
CA SER A 44 6.27 -6.04 3.63
C SER A 44 7.69 -5.70 3.19
N TYR A 45 8.50 -5.16 4.10
CA TYR A 45 9.72 -4.43 3.70
C TYR A 45 10.95 -5.33 3.52
N THR A 46 11.36 -6.05 4.57
CA THR A 46 12.66 -6.77 4.61
C THR A 46 12.56 -8.26 4.90
N ASN A 47 11.37 -8.77 5.21
CA ASN A 47 11.17 -10.17 5.63
C ASN A 47 10.33 -10.97 4.63
N ASN A 48 10.54 -10.75 3.33
CA ASN A 48 9.98 -11.67 2.33
C ASN A 48 10.79 -12.97 2.31
N ARG A 49 10.12 -14.09 2.01
CA ARG A 49 10.76 -15.42 1.94
C ARG A 49 12.01 -15.41 1.05
N GLN A 50 11.96 -14.65 -0.04
CA GLN A 50 13.09 -14.37 -0.90
C GLN A 50 13.59 -12.94 -0.67
N PRO A 51 14.84 -12.74 -0.23
CA PRO A 51 15.38 -11.40 0.02
C PRO A 51 15.37 -10.49 -1.22
N SER A 52 15.49 -11.06 -2.42
CA SER A 52 15.41 -10.32 -3.68
C SER A 52 14.04 -9.73 -3.97
N LEU A 53 12.99 -10.06 -3.20
CA LEU A 53 11.67 -9.43 -3.28
C LEU A 53 11.51 -8.23 -2.34
N ASN A 54 12.45 -8.04 -1.40
CA ASN A 54 12.43 -6.92 -0.47
C ASN A 54 12.52 -5.58 -1.20
N ILE A 55 11.92 -4.56 -0.60
CA ILE A 55 11.90 -3.19 -1.10
C ILE A 55 12.35 -2.17 -0.03
N PRO A 56 13.48 -2.43 0.66
CA PRO A 56 13.88 -1.69 1.85
C PRO A 56 14.03 -0.18 1.60
N SER A 57 14.57 0.23 0.46
CA SER A 57 14.85 1.64 0.16
C SER A 57 13.55 2.39 -0.13
N VAL A 58 12.63 1.77 -0.87
CA VAL A 58 11.28 2.31 -1.06
C VAL A 58 10.56 2.46 0.27
N CYS A 59 10.70 1.48 1.16
CA CYS A 59 10.04 1.47 2.47
C CYS A 59 10.63 2.49 3.44
N ALA A 60 11.94 2.67 3.44
CA ALA A 60 12.62 3.76 4.14
C ALA A 60 12.00 5.11 3.75
N ASN A 61 11.86 5.38 2.44
CA ASN A 61 11.23 6.61 1.95
C ASN A 61 9.77 6.77 2.42
N MET A 62 8.96 5.70 2.32
CA MET A 62 7.56 5.72 2.77
C MET A 62 7.42 5.97 4.27
N CYS A 63 8.22 5.29 5.10
CA CYS A 63 8.21 5.51 6.55
C CYS A 63 8.70 6.88 6.94
N TYR A 64 9.76 7.38 6.31
CA TYR A 64 10.24 8.72 6.57
C TYR A 64 9.17 9.75 6.23
N GLY A 65 8.52 9.61 5.07
CA GLY A 65 7.38 10.43 4.68
C GLY A 65 6.24 10.38 5.71
N ALA A 66 5.81 9.18 6.11
CA ALA A 66 4.66 9.02 7.01
C ALA A 66 4.97 9.45 8.46
N TYR A 67 6.07 8.95 9.03
CA TYR A 67 6.35 9.07 10.46
C TYR A 67 7.25 10.24 10.81
N CYS A 68 8.16 10.64 9.92
CA CYS A 68 9.06 11.76 10.16
C CYS A 68 8.52 13.07 9.59
N ARG A 69 8.06 13.04 8.33
CA ARG A 69 7.49 14.24 7.71
C ARG A 69 6.05 14.48 8.14
N GLY A 70 5.37 13.45 8.66
CA GLY A 70 4.02 13.56 9.21
C GLY A 70 2.94 13.54 8.13
N TYR A 71 3.23 12.95 6.97
CA TYR A 71 2.21 12.65 5.97
C TYR A 71 1.30 11.52 6.46
N SER A 72 0.03 11.56 6.08
CA SER A 72 -0.94 10.51 6.40
C SER A 72 -0.57 9.16 5.77
N SER A 73 -0.87 8.05 6.46
CA SER A 73 -0.83 6.70 5.87
C SER A 73 -2.10 6.35 5.08
N THR A 74 -3.13 7.19 5.20
CA THR A 74 -4.31 7.21 4.32
C THR A 74 -4.06 8.20 3.21
N LEU A 75 -4.01 7.73 1.96
CA LEU A 75 -3.82 8.57 0.78
C LEU A 75 -5.05 8.52 -0.11
N THR A 76 -5.20 9.53 -0.97
CA THR A 76 -6.29 9.62 -1.94
C THR A 76 -5.71 9.50 -3.34
N TRP A 77 -5.94 8.38 -4.03
CA TRP A 77 -5.62 8.27 -5.45
C TRP A 77 -6.51 9.22 -6.22
N ASP A 78 -5.91 10.22 -6.89
CA ASP A 78 -6.63 11.26 -7.62
C ASP A 78 -6.22 11.34 -9.09
N ASN A 79 -5.32 10.46 -9.52
CA ASN A 79 -4.84 10.37 -10.90
C ASN A 79 -4.45 11.72 -11.52
N PHE A 80 -3.71 12.53 -10.77
CA PHE A 80 -3.16 13.82 -11.23
C PHE A 80 -4.22 14.90 -11.50
N ALA A 81 -5.36 14.88 -10.78
CA ALA A 81 -6.47 15.80 -11.02
C ALA A 81 -6.11 17.29 -10.91
N ASN A 82 -5.25 17.69 -9.96
CA ASN A 82 -4.91 19.10 -9.74
C ASN A 82 -3.55 19.53 -10.27
N LYS A 83 -2.55 18.63 -10.21
CA LYS A 83 -1.20 18.86 -10.71
C LYS A 83 -0.76 17.69 -11.55
N SER A 84 -0.07 18.01 -12.63
CA SER A 84 0.49 17.01 -13.54
C SER A 84 1.52 16.13 -12.84
N TYR A 85 1.77 14.95 -13.43
CA TYR A 85 2.84 14.06 -13.01
C TYR A 85 4.19 14.79 -12.92
N ALA A 86 4.52 15.61 -13.91
CA ALA A 86 5.77 16.36 -13.97
C ALA A 86 5.89 17.39 -12.82
N GLU A 87 4.82 18.13 -12.54
CA GLU A 87 4.79 19.10 -11.43
C GLU A 87 4.96 18.44 -10.07
N ARG A 88 4.28 17.31 -9.84
CA ARG A 88 4.45 16.56 -8.59
C ARG A 88 5.85 15.97 -8.47
N LYS A 89 6.41 15.45 -9.58
CA LYS A 89 7.79 14.92 -9.63
C LYS A 89 8.83 16.01 -9.35
N TYR A 90 8.62 17.22 -9.87
CA TYR A 90 9.44 18.39 -9.58
C TYR A 90 9.31 18.83 -8.11
N ASN A 91 8.09 18.88 -7.56
CA ASN A 91 7.86 19.25 -6.16
C ASN A 91 8.44 18.23 -5.16
N ALA A 92 8.65 16.99 -5.60
CA ALA A 92 9.36 15.98 -4.83
C ALA A 92 10.89 16.09 -4.92
N GLY A 93 11.44 17.00 -5.75
CA GLY A 93 12.89 17.12 -5.97
C GLY A 93 13.50 15.98 -6.78
N CYS A 94 12.70 15.25 -7.55
CA CYS A 94 13.20 14.19 -8.42
C CYS A 94 13.81 14.74 -9.70
N VAL A 95 13.30 15.86 -10.19
CA VAL A 95 13.74 16.48 -11.44
C VAL A 95 13.98 17.96 -11.23
N GLY A 96 14.79 18.53 -12.11
CA GLY A 96 15.01 19.95 -12.20
C GLY A 96 13.77 20.75 -12.60
N PRO A 97 13.88 22.08 -12.56
CA PRO A 97 12.76 22.96 -12.90
C PRO A 97 12.24 22.79 -14.33
N ILE A 98 10.93 23.01 -14.44
CA ILE A 98 10.04 22.65 -15.56
C ILE A 98 10.13 23.63 -16.74
N TRP A 99 10.86 24.75 -16.64
CA TRP A 99 10.90 25.80 -17.68
C TRP A 99 11.57 25.40 -19.01
N ASP A 100 12.08 24.18 -19.12
CA ASP A 100 12.43 23.59 -20.41
C ASP A 100 11.16 23.09 -21.12
N TYR A 101 10.68 23.85 -22.11
CA TYR A 101 9.44 23.64 -22.86
C TYR A 101 9.37 22.35 -23.71
N THR A 102 10.36 21.45 -23.63
CA THR A 102 10.33 20.15 -24.32
C THR A 102 9.39 19.12 -23.66
N ILE A 103 8.65 19.51 -22.63
CA ILE A 103 7.66 18.69 -21.93
C ILE A 103 6.38 18.60 -22.77
N GLN A 104 6.37 17.65 -23.70
CA GLN A 104 5.13 17.16 -24.30
C GLN A 104 4.26 16.53 -23.21
N GLU A 105 2.95 16.68 -23.32
CA GLU A 105 1.96 16.00 -22.48
C GLU A 105 2.36 14.53 -22.24
N GLY A 106 2.58 14.16 -20.97
CA GLY A 106 3.13 12.85 -20.56
C GLY A 106 4.65 12.76 -20.39
N GLY A 107 5.38 13.88 -20.52
CA GLY A 107 6.84 13.95 -20.42
C GLY A 107 7.37 13.93 -18.97
N VAL A 108 8.40 13.12 -18.75
CA VAL A 108 9.20 13.04 -17.51
C VAL A 108 10.11 14.28 -17.42
N GLY A 109 9.52 15.46 -17.29
CA GLY A 109 10.17 16.72 -17.64
C GLY A 109 10.80 17.48 -16.48
N GLY A 110 12.13 17.59 -16.52
CA GLY A 110 12.93 18.61 -15.85
C GLY A 110 14.30 18.67 -16.52
N SER A 111 15.02 19.79 -16.38
CA SER A 111 16.36 19.98 -16.98
C SER A 111 17.42 18.94 -16.55
N TRP A 112 17.14 18.18 -15.49
CA TRP A 112 17.95 17.08 -14.97
C TRP A 112 17.06 16.10 -14.17
N ASP A 113 17.51 14.86 -13.96
CA ASP A 113 16.85 13.84 -13.11
C ASP A 113 17.85 13.32 -12.07
N ARG A 114 17.56 13.58 -10.78
CA ARG A 114 18.47 13.32 -9.65
C ARG A 114 18.92 11.87 -9.57
N CYS A 115 17.98 10.95 -9.79
CA CYS A 115 18.22 9.54 -9.54
C CYS A 115 18.82 8.86 -10.78
N LYS A 116 18.52 9.38 -11.97
CA LYS A 116 19.10 8.89 -13.22
C LYS A 116 20.63 9.01 -13.24
N GLU A 117 21.18 10.07 -12.66
CA GLU A 117 22.64 10.30 -12.58
C GLU A 117 23.37 9.21 -11.78
N VAL A 118 22.69 8.59 -10.81
CA VAL A 118 23.23 7.50 -10.00
C VAL A 118 22.69 6.13 -10.41
N GLY A 119 22.07 6.02 -11.59
CA GLY A 119 21.53 4.76 -12.12
C GLY A 119 20.34 4.20 -11.33
N ARG A 120 19.58 5.06 -10.66
CA ARG A 120 18.44 4.70 -9.79
C ARG A 120 17.15 5.39 -10.25
N GLU A 121 16.03 5.00 -9.63
CA GLU A 121 14.73 5.63 -9.84
C GLU A 121 14.32 6.49 -8.64
N CYS A 122 13.57 7.55 -8.92
CA CYS A 122 13.05 8.42 -7.87
C CYS A 122 11.74 7.86 -7.30
N SER A 123 11.79 7.29 -6.10
CA SER A 123 10.61 6.94 -5.33
C SER A 123 10.12 8.16 -4.56
N VAL A 124 8.80 8.36 -4.46
CA VAL A 124 8.20 9.55 -3.84
C VAL A 124 7.12 9.17 -2.84
N TYR A 125 7.09 9.82 -1.68
CA TYR A 125 6.02 9.75 -0.70
C TYR A 125 5.55 11.15 -0.25
N PRO A 126 4.24 11.45 -0.26
CA PRO A 126 3.14 10.64 -0.78
C PRO A 126 3.29 10.34 -2.28
N PHE A 127 2.63 9.29 -2.77
CA PHE A 127 2.80 8.88 -4.17
C PHE A 127 2.39 9.99 -5.13
N LEU A 128 3.10 10.11 -6.25
CA LEU A 128 2.80 11.11 -7.27
C LEU A 128 1.37 11.00 -7.80
N SER A 129 0.77 9.81 -7.80
CA SER A 129 -0.61 9.58 -8.21
C SER A 129 -1.66 10.02 -7.18
N THR A 130 -1.25 10.53 -6.01
CA THR A 130 -2.15 10.87 -4.90
C THR A 130 -2.25 12.36 -4.69
N ARG A 131 -3.42 12.81 -4.21
CA ARG A 131 -3.69 14.22 -3.91
C ARG A 131 -2.72 14.79 -2.89
N GLU A 132 -2.27 13.99 -1.93
CA GLU A 132 -1.31 14.42 -0.92
C GLU A 132 0.09 14.71 -1.51
N GLY A 133 0.35 14.27 -2.74
CA GLY A 133 1.51 14.65 -3.54
C GLY A 133 1.40 16.05 -4.18
N ASP A 134 0.24 16.72 -4.11
CA ASP A 134 0.05 18.08 -4.63
C ASP A 134 0.75 19.17 -3.83
N VAL A 135 1.25 18.83 -2.63
CA VAL A 135 1.87 19.79 -1.70
C VAL A 135 2.94 20.59 -2.46
N ASP A 136 2.65 21.87 -2.62
CA ASP A 136 3.52 22.82 -3.26
C ASP A 136 4.46 23.41 -2.22
N ALA A 137 5.74 23.48 -2.55
CA ALA A 137 6.78 24.11 -1.74
C ALA A 137 7.15 25.56 -2.17
N PRO A 138 6.34 26.39 -2.86
CA PRO A 138 6.80 27.70 -3.29
C PRO A 138 6.77 28.61 -2.06
N GLY A 139 7.97 28.92 -1.57
CA GLY A 139 8.19 29.76 -0.40
C GLY A 139 8.27 29.02 0.94
N TRP A 140 8.13 27.70 0.95
CA TRP A 140 8.18 26.89 2.16
C TRP A 140 9.11 25.68 1.96
N ASN A 141 10.05 25.44 2.86
CA ASN A 141 11.08 24.39 2.79
C ASN A 141 10.53 22.95 2.97
N TRP A 142 9.40 22.63 2.34
CA TRP A 142 8.71 21.35 2.54
C TRP A 142 7.94 20.94 1.29
N GLY A 143 8.16 19.70 0.84
CA GLY A 143 7.40 19.03 -0.21
C GLY A 143 7.38 17.51 0.01
N PRO A 144 6.75 16.75 -0.91
CA PRO A 144 6.84 15.30 -0.91
C PRO A 144 8.30 14.84 -0.78
N VAL A 145 8.52 13.78 -0.01
CA VAL A 145 9.85 13.19 0.17
C VAL A 145 10.16 12.33 -1.03
N SER A 146 11.37 12.40 -1.53
CA SER A 146 11.88 11.47 -2.51
C SER A 146 13.17 10.80 -2.08
N ARG A 147 13.40 9.59 -2.60
CA ARG A 147 14.63 8.82 -2.42
C ARG A 147 15.02 8.18 -3.74
N CYS A 148 16.31 8.13 -4.04
CA CYS A 148 16.81 7.37 -5.17
C CYS A 148 16.95 5.90 -4.77
N VAL A 149 16.15 5.03 -5.40
CA VAL A 149 16.03 3.61 -5.07
C VAL A 149 16.34 2.75 -6.27
N ASP A 150 16.65 1.47 -6.07
CA ASP A 150 16.79 0.52 -7.16
C ASP A 150 15.49 0.44 -7.99
N ALA A 151 15.64 0.47 -9.32
CA ALA A 151 14.52 0.42 -10.26
C ALA A 151 13.62 -0.81 -10.03
N GLY A 152 14.24 -1.94 -9.69
CA GLY A 152 13.53 -3.17 -9.33
C GLY A 152 12.65 -3.01 -8.10
N GLU A 153 13.12 -2.33 -7.04
CA GLU A 153 12.28 -2.07 -5.87
C GLU A 153 11.09 -1.17 -6.21
N ASN A 154 11.35 -0.09 -6.94
CA ASN A 154 10.34 0.88 -7.34
C ASN A 154 9.28 0.25 -8.26
N ALA A 155 9.69 -0.63 -9.19
CA ALA A 155 8.79 -1.36 -10.06
C ALA A 155 7.86 -2.31 -9.30
N ARG A 156 8.36 -2.98 -8.25
CA ARG A 156 7.56 -3.86 -7.39
C ARG A 156 6.51 -3.09 -6.59
N GLN A 157 6.84 -1.88 -6.12
CA GLN A 157 5.85 -0.97 -5.55
C GLN A 157 4.82 -0.54 -6.61
N GLY A 158 5.30 -0.15 -7.79
CA GLY A 158 4.49 0.33 -8.90
C GLY A 158 3.42 -0.66 -9.33
N ILE A 159 3.75 -1.95 -9.46
CA ILE A 159 2.77 -2.97 -9.82
C ILE A 159 1.69 -3.18 -8.75
N ILE A 160 2.03 -3.11 -7.45
CA ILE A 160 1.05 -3.24 -6.38
C ILE A 160 0.03 -2.08 -6.43
N LEU A 161 0.53 -0.85 -6.66
CA LEU A 161 -0.33 0.32 -6.84
C LEU A 161 -1.18 0.22 -8.10
N TYR A 162 -0.59 -0.22 -9.23
CA TYR A 162 -1.32 -0.47 -10.46
C TYR A 162 -2.48 -1.46 -10.24
N SER A 163 -2.19 -2.63 -9.63
CA SER A 163 -3.23 -3.62 -9.35
C SER A 163 -4.32 -3.04 -8.45
N LEU A 164 -3.96 -2.26 -7.42
CA LEU A 164 -4.95 -1.62 -6.52
C LEU A 164 -5.84 -0.64 -7.30
N TYR A 165 -5.25 0.33 -7.99
CA TYR A 165 -5.97 1.45 -8.57
C TYR A 165 -6.92 1.01 -9.69
N PHE A 166 -6.44 0.11 -10.55
CA PHE A 166 -7.19 -0.36 -11.71
C PHE A 166 -8.01 -1.63 -11.43
N SER A 167 -8.05 -2.10 -10.17
CA SER A 167 -8.67 -3.37 -9.78
C SER A 167 -8.25 -4.54 -10.69
N VAL A 168 -6.98 -4.56 -11.07
CA VAL A 168 -6.39 -5.66 -11.83
C VAL A 168 -6.01 -6.75 -10.83
N PHE A 169 -5.97 -8.00 -11.30
CA PHE A 169 -5.52 -9.12 -10.47
C PHE A 169 -4.21 -8.73 -9.72
N PRO A 170 -4.15 -8.92 -8.39
CA PRO A 170 -5.08 -9.70 -7.58
C PRO A 170 -6.19 -8.89 -6.87
N PHE A 171 -6.31 -7.58 -7.09
CA PHE A 171 -7.42 -6.73 -6.59
C PHE A 171 -8.66 -6.74 -7.52
N ALA A 172 -8.85 -7.83 -8.27
CA ALA A 172 -10.00 -7.97 -9.17
C ALA A 172 -11.33 -8.07 -8.40
N GLN A 173 -12.45 -8.04 -9.13
CA GLN A 173 -13.80 -8.21 -8.56
C GLN A 173 -14.10 -7.17 -7.48
N THR A 174 -13.91 -5.90 -7.83
CA THR A 174 -14.14 -4.72 -6.99
C THR A 174 -13.19 -4.48 -5.83
N GLN A 175 -12.27 -5.41 -5.53
CA GLN A 175 -11.34 -5.36 -4.39
C GLN A 175 -10.35 -4.18 -4.38
N GLY A 176 -10.16 -3.53 -5.53
CA GLY A 176 -9.33 -2.33 -5.68
C GLY A 176 -10.15 -1.03 -5.68
N LEU A 177 -9.64 -0.01 -6.37
CA LEU A 177 -10.29 1.31 -6.51
C LEU A 177 -11.11 1.46 -7.79
N ASN A 178 -11.25 0.38 -8.57
CA ASN A 178 -12.13 0.27 -9.73
C ASN A 178 -11.95 1.35 -10.80
N SER A 179 -10.74 1.89 -10.91
CA SER A 179 -10.44 2.98 -11.83
C SER A 179 -11.31 4.24 -11.59
N THR A 180 -11.79 4.47 -10.36
CA THR A 180 -12.67 5.60 -10.02
C THR A 180 -12.00 6.60 -9.06
N PRO A 181 -10.99 7.38 -9.51
CA PRO A 181 -10.48 8.50 -8.72
C PRO A 181 -11.52 9.65 -8.61
N PRO A 182 -11.56 10.42 -7.51
CA PRO A 182 -10.71 10.28 -6.33
C PRO A 182 -11.18 9.14 -5.43
N SER A 183 -10.24 8.29 -5.00
CA SER A 183 -10.54 7.14 -4.14
C SER A 183 -9.53 7.02 -3.01
N PRO A 184 -9.97 6.99 -1.73
CA PRO A 184 -9.08 6.80 -0.60
C PRO A 184 -8.63 5.35 -0.47
N PHE A 185 -7.41 5.15 0.00
CA PHE A 185 -6.89 3.86 0.42
C PHE A 185 -5.96 4.01 1.62
N HIS A 186 -5.86 2.96 2.40
CA HIS A 186 -5.00 2.91 3.58
C HIS A 186 -3.73 2.13 3.30
N GLN A 187 -2.67 2.48 4.01
CA GLN A 187 -1.39 1.78 3.97
C GLN A 187 -0.98 1.36 5.37
N ILE A 188 -0.47 0.14 5.44
CA ILE A 188 0.15 -0.44 6.63
C ILE A 188 1.57 -0.81 6.26
N PHE A 189 2.47 -0.50 7.17
CA PHE A 189 3.90 -0.74 7.04
C PHE A 189 4.26 -1.93 7.93
N ALA A 190 4.86 -2.95 7.33
CA ALA A 190 5.08 -4.24 7.97
C ALA A 190 6.48 -4.77 7.71
N ASN A 191 6.97 -5.57 8.65
CA ASN A 191 8.25 -6.26 8.60
C ASN A 191 9.39 -5.29 8.27
N ALA A 192 9.46 -4.18 9.00
CA ALA A 192 10.40 -3.12 8.69
C ALA A 192 11.86 -3.42 9.00
N GLY A 193 12.14 -4.53 9.69
CA GLY A 193 13.48 -4.88 10.11
C GLY A 193 14.11 -3.76 10.94
N GLU A 194 15.32 -3.35 10.56
CA GLU A 194 16.14 -2.37 11.27
C GLU A 194 15.88 -0.91 10.86
N ILE A 195 14.85 -0.63 10.04
CA ILE A 195 14.54 0.76 9.68
C ILE A 195 13.95 1.46 10.90
N SER A 196 14.81 2.14 11.67
CA SER A 196 14.53 2.63 13.01
C SER A 196 13.30 3.53 13.09
N TYR A 197 13.13 4.46 12.14
CA TYR A 197 11.98 5.35 12.09
C TYR A 197 10.69 4.70 11.53
N CYS A 198 10.75 3.47 10.98
CA CYS A 198 9.56 2.68 10.65
C CYS A 198 8.92 2.00 11.87
N SER A 199 9.57 1.98 13.03
CA SER A 199 9.02 1.37 14.26
C SER A 199 7.88 2.19 14.90
N GLY A 200 7.64 3.42 14.41
CA GLY A 200 6.52 4.26 14.81
C GLY A 200 6.64 4.95 16.18
N CYS A 201 7.49 4.49 17.08
CA CYS A 201 7.68 5.16 18.37
C CYS A 201 8.66 6.33 18.23
N LEU A 202 8.16 7.56 18.05
CA LEU A 202 8.99 8.77 18.16
C LEU A 202 8.34 9.84 19.02
N PRO A 203 8.53 9.79 20.35
CA PRO A 203 8.05 10.84 21.25
C PRO A 203 8.75 12.20 21.03
N ASP A 204 9.95 12.22 20.45
CA ASP A 204 10.75 13.44 20.24
C ASP A 204 11.32 13.60 18.81
N HIS A 205 10.94 12.73 17.87
CA HIS A 205 11.47 12.70 16.50
C HIS A 205 13.01 12.58 16.42
N SER A 206 13.69 12.20 17.51
CA SER A 206 15.15 12.05 17.55
C SER A 206 15.67 10.96 16.60
N LEU A 207 14.88 9.92 16.33
CA LEU A 207 15.24 8.88 15.34
C LEU A 207 14.83 9.24 13.90
N CYS A 208 14.24 10.42 13.65
CA CYS A 208 14.04 10.95 12.30
C CYS A 208 15.29 11.63 11.75
N ALA A 209 16.46 11.08 12.06
CA ALA A 209 17.67 11.40 11.35
C ALA A 209 17.55 10.79 9.94
N ALA A 210 17.44 11.66 8.93
CA ALA A 210 17.58 11.25 7.55
C ALA A 210 18.94 10.54 7.38
N ASP A 211 18.98 9.47 6.59
CA ASP A 211 20.23 8.75 6.33
C ASP A 211 21.06 9.41 5.22
N GLY A 212 20.59 10.57 4.73
CA GLY A 212 21.21 11.36 3.67
C GLY A 212 20.70 11.03 2.28
N GLU A 213 19.82 10.04 2.13
CA GLU A 213 19.25 9.66 0.82
C GLU A 213 17.86 10.27 0.59
N GLU A 214 17.17 10.68 1.66
CA GLU A 214 15.92 11.45 1.56
C GLU A 214 16.18 12.86 1.04
N ALA A 215 15.35 13.31 0.10
CA ALA A 215 15.38 14.64 -0.46
C ALA A 215 13.95 15.18 -0.61
N ASP A 216 13.85 16.49 -0.83
CA ASP A 216 12.66 17.12 -1.38
C ASP A 216 13.08 18.14 -2.45
N ARG A 217 12.18 19.04 -2.85
CA ARG A 217 12.48 20.10 -3.82
C ARG A 217 13.71 20.95 -3.47
N MET A 218 14.06 21.06 -2.19
CA MET A 218 15.21 21.84 -1.72
C MET A 218 16.53 21.07 -1.78
N GLY A 219 16.50 19.79 -2.15
CA GLY A 219 17.64 18.89 -2.16
C GLY A 219 17.60 17.91 -1.00
N THR A 220 18.77 17.36 -0.65
CA THR A 220 18.90 16.38 0.43
C THR A 220 18.41 16.95 1.77
N ILE A 221 17.59 16.17 2.46
CA ILE A 221 17.10 16.49 3.81
C ILE A 221 18.17 16.02 4.80
N LEU A 222 18.82 16.97 5.47
CA LEU A 222 19.92 16.67 6.41
C LEU A 222 19.50 16.71 7.89
N SER A 223 18.31 17.24 8.17
CA SER A 223 17.78 17.38 9.53
C SER A 223 16.29 17.12 9.57
N TYR A 224 15.79 16.81 10.77
CA TYR A 224 14.36 16.63 11.00
C TYR A 224 13.61 17.92 10.61
N ASN A 225 12.77 17.77 9.60
CA ASN A 225 12.10 18.89 8.95
C ASN A 225 10.63 18.50 8.73
N PRO A 226 9.76 18.53 9.74
CA PRO A 226 8.42 17.98 9.60
C PRO A 226 7.44 18.96 8.96
N LEU A 227 6.33 18.47 8.39
CA LEU A 227 5.32 19.35 7.78
C LEU A 227 4.84 20.44 8.76
N PRO A 228 4.59 21.67 8.28
CA PRO A 228 4.00 22.73 9.09
C PRO A 228 2.67 22.30 9.75
N PRO A 229 2.35 22.77 10.97
CA PRO A 229 1.13 22.38 11.68
C PRO A 229 -0.16 22.69 10.92
N ASP A 230 -0.20 23.74 10.11
CA ASP A 230 -1.34 24.13 9.28
C ASP A 230 -1.57 23.16 8.12
N VAL A 231 -0.50 22.67 7.48
CA VAL A 231 -0.57 21.60 6.48
C VAL A 231 -1.01 20.28 7.13
N ARG A 232 -0.43 19.92 8.29
CA ARG A 232 -0.89 18.78 9.10
C ARG A 232 -2.35 18.94 9.53
N SER A 233 -2.80 20.18 9.78
CA SER A 233 -4.16 20.46 10.21
C SER A 233 -5.20 20.34 9.09
N LYS A 234 -4.81 20.63 7.84
CA LYS A 234 -5.65 20.36 6.65
C LYS A 234 -5.70 18.87 6.31
N GLN A 235 -4.66 18.13 6.68
CA GLN A 235 -4.61 16.66 6.66
C GLN A 235 -5.19 16.02 7.94
N ARG A 236 -5.92 16.78 8.79
CA ARG A 236 -6.23 16.42 10.19
C ARG A 236 -6.73 14.98 10.39
N SER A 237 -5.85 14.21 11.00
CA SER A 237 -6.18 13.33 12.11
C SER A 237 -5.16 13.61 13.23
N LYS A 238 -5.57 13.56 14.51
CA LYS A 238 -4.59 13.63 15.61
C LYS A 238 -3.78 12.33 15.56
N GLN A 239 -2.54 12.41 15.10
CA GLN A 239 -1.59 11.31 15.21
C GLN A 239 -1.30 11.11 16.70
N ARG A 240 -1.85 10.04 17.28
CA ARG A 240 -1.44 9.56 18.61
C ARG A 240 -0.25 8.63 18.44
N SER A 241 0.49 8.43 19.54
CA SER A 241 1.56 7.45 19.70
C SER A 241 1.33 6.24 18.78
N SER A 242 2.21 6.09 17.81
CA SER A 242 2.23 4.88 16.99
C SER A 242 2.60 3.73 17.90
N GLN A 243 1.90 2.61 17.75
CA GLN A 243 2.16 1.41 18.51
C GLN A 243 2.61 0.33 17.55
N GLN A 244 3.76 -0.26 17.84
CA GLN A 244 4.18 -1.49 17.16
C GLN A 244 3.29 -2.63 17.67
N ARG A 245 2.66 -3.34 16.74
CA ARG A 245 1.73 -4.43 17.04
C ARG A 245 2.12 -5.63 16.19
N ILE A 246 2.08 -6.81 16.80
CA ILE A 246 2.24 -8.05 16.04
C ILE A 246 0.84 -8.52 15.67
N LEU A 247 0.56 -8.58 14.37
CA LEU A 247 -0.64 -9.25 13.89
C LEU A 247 -0.37 -10.74 13.79
N LYS A 248 -1.23 -11.51 14.47
CA LYS A 248 -1.34 -12.94 14.26
C LYS A 248 -2.32 -13.20 13.14
N LEU A 249 -1.88 -13.94 12.12
CA LEU A 249 -2.71 -14.34 10.99
C LEU A 249 -3.17 -15.80 11.16
N LYS A 250 -4.40 -16.04 10.74
CA LYS A 250 -5.10 -17.33 10.85
C LYS A 250 -4.38 -18.55 10.31
N ASN A 251 -3.59 -18.35 9.26
CA ASN A 251 -2.89 -19.43 8.58
C ASN A 251 -1.44 -19.59 9.07
N GLY A 252 -1.14 -19.21 10.32
CA GLY A 252 0.16 -19.47 10.96
C GLY A 252 1.28 -18.49 10.58
N GLY A 253 0.93 -17.26 10.19
CA GLY A 253 1.89 -16.19 9.91
C GLY A 253 1.87 -15.10 10.99
N ASN A 254 3.05 -14.63 11.39
CA ASN A 254 3.17 -13.41 12.18
C ASN A 254 3.62 -12.28 11.26
N VAL A 255 2.91 -11.15 11.29
CA VAL A 255 3.32 -9.94 10.58
C VAL A 255 3.56 -8.88 11.64
N ASN A 256 4.80 -8.43 11.74
CA ASN A 256 5.14 -7.31 12.61
C ASN A 256 4.70 -6.03 11.90
N ILE A 257 3.70 -5.34 12.41
CA ILE A 257 3.19 -4.12 11.79
C ILE A 257 3.44 -2.92 12.66
N THR A 258 3.72 -1.81 11.99
CA THR A 258 3.69 -0.50 12.60
C THR A 258 2.38 0.17 12.25
N ILE A 259 1.57 0.39 13.28
CA ILE A 259 0.32 1.10 13.15
C ILE A 259 0.52 2.52 13.67
N SER A 260 0.31 3.52 12.82
CA SER A 260 0.13 4.89 13.29
C SER A 260 -1.35 5.17 13.52
N GLY A 261 -1.70 5.47 14.76
CA GLY A 261 -3.07 5.80 15.16
C GLY A 261 -3.49 7.15 14.60
N HIS A 262 -4.35 7.13 13.58
CA HIS A 262 -4.97 8.31 12.99
C HIS A 262 -6.41 8.45 13.49
N HIS A 263 -6.69 9.46 14.32
CA HIS A 263 -8.06 9.78 14.75
C HIS A 263 -8.73 10.79 13.81
N HIS A 264 -9.69 10.35 13.00
CA HIS A 264 -10.62 11.26 12.35
C HIS A 264 -11.74 11.61 13.33
N HIS A 265 -11.76 12.86 13.83
CA HIS A 265 -12.95 13.39 14.51
C HIS A 265 -13.99 13.74 13.44
N HIS A 266 -14.87 12.80 13.12
CA HIS A 266 -16.14 13.14 12.48
C HIS A 266 -17.09 13.69 13.55
N HIS A 267 -17.36 15.00 13.50
CA HIS A 267 -18.54 15.57 14.15
C HIS A 267 -19.77 15.11 13.36
N ASN A 268 -20.27 13.90 13.64
CA ASN A 268 -21.65 13.57 13.33
C ASN A 268 -22.30 12.95 14.57
N ARG A 269 -23.10 13.77 15.24
CA ARG A 269 -23.89 13.42 16.40
C ARG A 269 -25.11 12.65 15.91
N GLN A 270 -25.01 11.33 15.78
CA GLN A 270 -26.13 10.40 15.95
C GLN A 270 -25.65 8.94 15.98
N GLN A 271 -26.17 8.21 16.98
CA GLN A 271 -26.09 6.76 17.21
C GLN A 271 -24.74 6.16 17.63
N GLY A 272 -24.48 6.19 18.94
CA GLY A 272 -24.70 4.99 19.77
C GLY A 272 -23.90 3.72 19.48
N GLU A 273 -22.73 3.77 18.86
CA GLU A 273 -21.75 2.68 18.92
C GLU A 273 -20.44 3.24 19.48
N LYS A 274 -19.96 2.66 20.59
CA LYS A 274 -18.66 3.00 21.16
C LYS A 274 -17.58 2.44 20.23
N ASP A 275 -17.23 3.22 19.22
CA ASP A 275 -15.99 3.01 18.46
C ASP A 275 -14.82 3.18 19.43
N ASN A 276 -14.24 2.06 19.88
CA ASN A 276 -12.99 2.04 20.62
C ASN A 276 -11.88 2.49 19.68
N GLY A 277 -11.69 3.81 19.60
CA GLY A 277 -10.91 4.53 18.59
C GLY A 277 -9.40 4.27 18.54
N GLY A 278 -8.95 3.03 18.68
CA GLY A 278 -7.67 2.59 18.13
C GLY A 278 -7.86 2.20 16.67
N PHE A 279 -6.80 2.25 15.88
CA PHE A 279 -6.73 1.76 14.51
C PHE A 279 -7.65 0.56 14.24
N GLY A 280 -8.50 0.66 13.21
CA GLY A 280 -9.59 -0.27 12.89
C GLY A 280 -9.17 -1.64 12.37
N VAL A 281 -7.97 -2.10 12.70
CA VAL A 281 -7.58 -3.49 12.53
C VAL A 281 -8.10 -4.26 13.74
N VAL A 282 -9.33 -4.73 13.59
CA VAL A 282 -10.01 -5.56 14.59
C VAL A 282 -9.67 -7.01 14.29
N VAL A 283 -9.59 -7.86 15.32
CA VAL A 283 -9.65 -9.32 15.11
C VAL A 283 -10.85 -9.65 14.21
N GLY A 284 -10.63 -10.51 13.22
CA GLY A 284 -11.56 -10.80 12.14
C GLY A 284 -11.41 -9.92 10.89
N THR A 285 -10.55 -8.90 10.91
CA THR A 285 -10.28 -8.08 9.72
C THR A 285 -9.60 -8.95 8.66
N LYS A 286 -10.23 -9.05 7.48
CA LYS A 286 -9.63 -9.69 6.31
C LYS A 286 -8.58 -8.77 5.72
N VAL A 287 -7.39 -9.30 5.52
CA VAL A 287 -6.27 -8.60 4.88
C VAL A 287 -5.75 -9.41 3.71
N LYS A 288 -5.27 -8.72 2.69
CA LYS A 288 -4.68 -9.33 1.50
C LYS A 288 -3.20 -9.03 1.48
N ILE A 289 -2.38 -10.07 1.42
CA ILE A 289 -0.92 -9.93 1.40
C ILE A 289 -0.41 -10.27 0.00
N PRO A 290 0.27 -9.33 -0.69
CA PRO A 290 0.87 -9.60 -2.00
C PRO A 290 1.85 -10.76 -1.93
N ARG A 291 1.70 -11.67 -2.89
CA ARG A 291 2.62 -12.77 -3.16
C ARG A 291 2.91 -12.84 -4.65
N VAL A 292 3.97 -13.55 -5.00
CA VAL A 292 4.41 -13.77 -6.38
C VAL A 292 4.42 -15.27 -6.68
N ARG A 293 3.93 -15.67 -7.87
CA ARG A 293 3.82 -17.09 -8.24
C ARG A 293 5.19 -17.67 -8.59
N ASP A 294 5.95 -16.94 -9.40
CA ASP A 294 7.32 -17.23 -9.78
C ASP A 294 8.20 -16.07 -9.32
N GLU A 295 8.89 -16.26 -8.20
CA GLU A 295 9.72 -15.22 -7.60
C GLU A 295 10.88 -14.80 -8.54
N GLY A 296 11.51 -15.76 -9.22
CA GLY A 296 12.62 -15.51 -10.14
C GLY A 296 12.19 -14.78 -11.41
N MET A 297 10.99 -15.04 -11.92
CA MET A 297 10.40 -14.25 -13.00
C MET A 297 10.08 -12.83 -12.54
N PHE A 298 9.50 -12.66 -11.34
CA PHE A 298 9.13 -11.34 -10.82
C PHE A 298 10.35 -10.45 -10.60
N VAL A 299 11.42 -11.01 -10.03
CA VAL A 299 12.70 -10.31 -9.85
C VAL A 299 13.25 -9.87 -11.21
N ARG A 300 13.38 -10.79 -12.18
CA ARG A 300 13.88 -10.46 -13.53
C ARG A 300 13.04 -9.39 -14.21
N GLN A 301 11.71 -9.50 -14.15
CA GLN A 301 10.80 -8.49 -14.67
C GLN A 301 11.06 -7.13 -14.03
N SER A 302 11.11 -7.07 -12.69
CA SER A 302 11.34 -5.83 -11.96
C SER A 302 12.71 -5.21 -12.24
N GLU A 303 13.78 -6.00 -12.28
CA GLU A 303 15.14 -5.52 -12.52
C GLU A 303 15.37 -5.09 -13.97
N SER A 304 14.68 -5.72 -14.92
CA SER A 304 14.69 -5.33 -16.33
C SER A 304 13.75 -4.15 -16.64
N HIS A 305 13.02 -3.65 -15.65
CA HIS A 305 12.08 -2.56 -15.86
C HIS A 305 12.80 -1.30 -16.36
N ILE A 306 12.24 -0.69 -17.39
CA ILE A 306 12.67 0.62 -17.89
C ILE A 306 11.51 1.58 -17.70
N TYR A 307 11.72 2.55 -16.81
CA TYR A 307 10.72 3.56 -16.51
C TYR A 307 10.27 4.34 -17.77
N ASN A 308 8.96 4.42 -17.96
CA ASN A 308 8.30 5.15 -19.02
C ASN A 308 7.18 6.03 -18.43
N GLY A 309 7.51 7.29 -18.12
CA GLY A 309 6.53 8.19 -17.52
C GLY A 309 5.36 8.60 -18.42
N LYS A 310 5.43 8.37 -19.74
CA LYS A 310 4.26 8.53 -20.62
C LYS A 310 3.19 7.48 -20.36
N LYS A 311 3.59 6.29 -19.89
CA LYS A 311 2.71 5.15 -19.63
C LYS A 311 2.17 5.11 -18.19
N GLY A 312 2.48 6.08 -17.33
CA GLY A 312 1.91 6.13 -15.98
C GLY A 312 2.19 4.84 -15.18
N LEU A 313 1.16 4.23 -14.62
CA LEU A 313 1.28 2.96 -13.89
C LEU A 313 1.07 1.74 -14.80
N GLU A 314 0.47 1.92 -15.97
CA GLU A 314 0.22 0.90 -16.98
C GLU A 314 1.52 0.27 -17.49
N GLN A 315 2.65 0.97 -17.34
CA GLN A 315 3.97 0.42 -17.61
C GLN A 315 4.28 -0.85 -16.79
N TYR A 316 3.62 -1.06 -15.65
CA TYR A 316 3.84 -2.21 -14.79
C TYR A 316 2.92 -3.40 -15.11
N ALA A 317 1.93 -3.23 -15.99
CA ALA A 317 0.88 -4.23 -16.23
C ALA A 317 1.40 -5.64 -16.59
N TYR A 318 2.58 -5.72 -17.23
CA TYR A 318 3.23 -6.99 -17.61
C TYR A 318 3.64 -7.86 -16.40
N MET A 319 3.75 -7.27 -15.20
CA MET A 319 4.08 -7.97 -13.96
C MET A 319 2.83 -8.51 -13.24
N ALA A 320 1.63 -8.03 -13.59
CA ALA A 320 0.40 -8.26 -12.82
C ALA A 320 0.00 -9.74 -12.78
N SER A 321 0.24 -10.47 -13.87
CA SER A 321 -0.10 -11.91 -13.98
C SER A 321 0.67 -12.79 -12.99
N ASN A 322 1.84 -12.32 -12.53
CA ASN A 322 2.69 -13.04 -11.61
C ASN A 322 2.37 -12.73 -10.13
N LEU A 323 1.56 -11.70 -9.86
CA LEU A 323 1.08 -11.40 -8.52
C LEU A 323 -0.14 -12.23 -8.17
N TYR A 324 -0.28 -12.61 -6.90
CA TYR A 324 -1.54 -13.08 -6.31
C TYR A 324 -1.68 -12.55 -4.88
N PHE A 325 -2.88 -12.62 -4.32
CA PHE A 325 -3.10 -12.34 -2.91
C PHE A 325 -3.40 -13.62 -2.15
N GLU A 326 -2.75 -13.76 -1.00
CA GLU A 326 -3.22 -14.63 0.05
C GLU A 326 -4.23 -13.87 0.89
N ASP A 327 -5.43 -14.42 1.01
CA ASP A 327 -6.40 -13.98 2.00
C ASP A 327 -5.94 -14.42 3.38
N HIS A 328 -5.82 -13.46 4.28
CA HIS A 328 -5.55 -13.69 5.69
C HIS A 328 -6.64 -13.03 6.53
N GLU A 329 -6.82 -13.56 7.73
CA GLU A 329 -7.69 -12.99 8.73
C GLU A 329 -6.83 -12.72 9.97
N ILE A 330 -7.03 -11.55 10.55
CA ILE A 330 -6.31 -11.16 11.76
C ILE A 330 -6.96 -11.86 12.93
N GLU A 331 -6.23 -12.73 13.61
CA GLU A 331 -6.73 -13.51 14.74
C GLU A 331 -6.38 -12.92 16.09
N GLY A 332 -5.35 -12.09 16.12
CA GLY A 332 -4.87 -11.48 17.33
C GLY A 332 -4.05 -10.26 17.02
N VAL A 333 -4.09 -9.32 17.95
CA VAL A 333 -3.20 -8.17 17.98
C VAL A 333 -2.45 -8.28 19.29
N GLU A 334 -1.17 -8.62 19.22
CA GLU A 334 -0.30 -8.59 20.38
C GLU A 334 0.38 -7.23 20.44
N GLU A 335 0.26 -6.54 21.57
CA GLU A 335 1.11 -5.41 21.86
C GLU A 335 2.51 -5.96 22.08
N GLY A 336 3.43 -5.64 21.17
CA GLY A 336 4.82 -5.95 21.37
C GLY A 336 5.33 -5.10 22.53
N LEU A 337 5.42 -5.68 23.72
CA LEU A 337 6.27 -5.14 24.78
C LEU A 337 7.71 -5.29 24.31
N MET A 338 8.20 -4.32 23.54
CA MET A 338 9.63 -4.04 23.61
C MET A 338 9.86 -3.46 24.99
N GLU A 339 10.47 -4.25 25.87
CA GLU A 339 11.14 -3.72 27.06
C GLU A 339 12.08 -2.62 26.58
N SER A 340 11.66 -1.37 26.76
CA SER A 340 12.50 -0.22 26.49
C SER A 340 13.64 -0.29 27.50
N MET A 341 14.85 -0.66 27.05
CA MET A 341 16.07 -0.40 27.83
C MET A 341 16.42 1.09 27.94
N VAL A 342 15.49 1.98 27.59
CA VAL A 342 15.55 3.41 27.95
C VAL A 342 14.16 3.79 28.43
N GLY A 343 14.03 3.99 29.75
CA GLY A 343 12.77 4.35 30.39
C GLY A 343 12.17 5.61 29.78
N CYS A 344 10.89 5.51 29.45
CA CYS A 344 10.01 6.62 29.08
C CYS A 344 9.71 7.54 30.26
#